data_AF-N2BJ85-F1
#
_entry.id   AF-N2BJ85-F1
#
_cell.length_a   1.000
_cell.length_b   1.000
_cell.length_c   1.000
_cell.angle_alpha   90.00
_cell.angle_beta   90.00
_cell.angle_gamma   90.00
#
_symmetry.space_group_name_H-M   'P 1'
#
loop_
_entity.id
_entity.type
_entity.pdbx_description
1 polymer ?
#
loop_
_entity_poly.entity_id
_entity_poly.type
_entity_poly.pdbx_seq_one_letter_code
_entity_poly.pdbx_strand_id
1 'polypeptide(L)'
;MHNFITILFVSALSLCSFVQAKDFRASCERCIIVFSLGDKMIEKLKQEMREEDFYVMADDINHDRYSVSNYVEANNIEFIYIKDSDIFDTLLFANQKIHIESYFGYWIYKKGKIAKYFPDISEDEINKYFNISNPKYPKGQ
;
A
#
# COMPACT_ATOMS: atom_id res chain seq x y z
N MET A 1 38.14 -2.36 -52.63
CA MET A 1 37.03 -3.34 -52.58
C MET A 1 37.29 -4.22 -51.36
N HIS A 2 36.80 -3.83 -50.18
CA HIS A 2 35.54 -4.31 -49.57
C HIS A 2 35.52 -5.81 -49.27
N ASN A 3 35.69 -6.15 -47.98
CA ASN A 3 34.78 -6.99 -47.15
C ASN A 3 35.60 -7.59 -45.98
N PHE A 4 35.55 -7.01 -44.77
CA PHE A 4 34.51 -7.21 -43.75
C PHE A 4 34.17 -8.69 -43.54
N ILE A 5 34.56 -9.23 -42.37
CA ILE A 5 33.72 -10.05 -41.47
C ILE A 5 34.45 -10.04 -40.12
N THR A 6 34.16 -9.01 -39.33
CA THR A 6 34.40 -9.02 -37.89
C THR A 6 33.19 -9.72 -37.29
N ILE A 7 33.35 -10.96 -36.82
CA ILE A 7 32.28 -11.70 -36.15
C ILE A 7 32.08 -11.08 -34.76
N LEU A 8 31.14 -10.15 -34.68
CA LEU A 8 30.60 -9.60 -33.44
C LEU A 8 29.64 -10.64 -32.83
N PHE A 9 30.15 -11.48 -31.92
CA PHE A 9 29.30 -12.18 -30.96
C PHE A 9 28.79 -11.15 -29.95
N VAL A 10 27.71 -10.44 -30.29
CA VAL A 10 26.90 -9.72 -29.30
C VAL A 10 25.98 -10.76 -28.68
N SER A 11 26.46 -11.44 -27.64
CA SER A 11 25.60 -12.15 -26.71
C SER A 11 24.66 -11.12 -26.09
N ALA A 12 23.41 -11.13 -26.54
CA ALA A 12 22.31 -10.42 -25.90
C ALA A 12 22.15 -10.98 -24.48
N LEU A 13 22.89 -10.41 -23.52
CA LEU A 13 22.50 -10.48 -22.12
C LEU A 13 21.17 -9.75 -22.04
N SER A 14 20.09 -10.54 -22.09
CA SER A 14 18.78 -10.16 -21.61
C SER A 14 18.97 -9.53 -20.23
N LEU A 15 18.95 -8.19 -20.18
CA LEU A 15 18.79 -7.45 -18.94
C LEU A 15 17.41 -7.82 -18.39
N CYS A 16 17.34 -8.94 -17.66
CA CYS A 16 16.35 -9.08 -16.61
C CYS A 16 16.70 -8.01 -15.59
N SER A 17 16.19 -6.80 -15.80
CA SER A 17 16.08 -5.80 -14.75
C SER A 17 15.15 -6.40 -13.70
N PHE A 18 15.71 -7.19 -12.79
CA PHE A 18 15.03 -7.55 -11.56
C PHE A 18 14.79 -6.22 -10.85
N VAL A 19 13.58 -5.69 -10.98
CA VAL A 19 13.13 -4.58 -10.16
C VAL A 19 13.18 -5.11 -8.74
N GLN A 20 14.24 -4.76 -8.01
CA GLN A 20 14.40 -5.17 -6.63
C GLN A 20 13.32 -4.44 -5.84
N ALA A 21 12.36 -5.19 -5.33
CA ALA A 21 11.33 -4.65 -4.46
C ALA A 21 11.98 -4.01 -3.22
N LYS A 22 11.38 -2.91 -2.76
CA LYS A 22 11.93 -2.05 -1.72
C LYS A 22 11.19 -2.26 -0.40
N ASP A 23 11.90 -2.03 0.69
CA ASP A 23 11.30 -1.92 2.02
C ASP A 23 10.72 -0.51 2.22
N PHE A 24 9.47 -0.39 2.67
CA PHE A 24 8.93 0.87 3.19
C PHE A 24 9.14 0.93 4.70
N ARG A 25 9.90 1.91 5.19
CA ARG A 25 10.16 2.10 6.63
C ARG A 25 9.09 2.99 7.28
N ALA A 26 8.23 2.39 8.09
CA ALA A 26 7.24 3.11 8.89
C ALA A 26 7.86 3.58 10.22
N SER A 27 8.05 4.90 10.36
CA SER A 27 8.65 5.52 11.57
C SER A 27 7.61 6.08 12.55
N CYS A 28 6.37 5.60 12.48
CA CYS A 28 5.23 6.09 13.24
C CYS A 28 5.15 5.47 14.66
N GLU A 29 4.57 6.19 15.62
CA GLU A 29 4.24 5.64 16.95
C GLU A 29 2.90 4.88 16.95
N ARG A 30 1.95 5.38 16.16
CA ARG A 30 0.64 4.78 15.90
C ARG A 30 0.19 5.21 14.51
N CYS A 31 0.02 4.28 13.59
CA CYS A 31 -0.44 4.59 12.25
C CYS A 31 -1.32 3.52 11.64
N ILE A 32 -2.11 3.96 10.66
CA ILE A 32 -2.72 3.12 9.64
C ILE A 32 -2.01 3.42 8.33
N ILE A 33 -1.63 2.37 7.61
CA ILE A 33 -0.96 2.46 6.31
C ILE A 33 -1.89 1.85 5.26
N VAL A 34 -2.09 2.57 4.17
CA VAL A 34 -2.81 2.11 2.97
C VAL A 34 -1.96 2.37 1.73
N PHE A 35 -2.30 1.68 0.64
CA PHE A 35 -1.56 1.72 -0.60
C PHE A 35 -2.40 2.26 -1.75
N SER A 36 -1.79 3.10 -2.60
CA SER A 36 -2.31 3.35 -3.94
C SER A 36 -2.05 2.14 -4.83
N LEU A 37 -2.91 1.88 -5.80
CA LEU A 37 -2.60 0.91 -6.85
C LEU A 37 -1.57 1.53 -7.80
N GLY A 38 -0.53 0.78 -8.16
CA GLY A 38 0.40 1.18 -9.23
C GLY A 38 -0.21 0.97 -10.61
N ASP A 39 0.29 1.66 -11.63
CA ASP A 39 -0.27 1.66 -12.99
C ASP A 39 -0.44 0.25 -13.57
N LYS A 40 0.55 -0.62 -13.39
CA LYS A 40 0.48 -2.02 -13.86
C LYS A 40 -0.65 -2.80 -13.23
N MET A 41 -0.92 -2.57 -11.94
CA MET A 41 -2.03 -3.22 -11.23
C MET A 41 -3.36 -2.66 -11.71
N ILE A 42 -3.45 -1.33 -11.91
CA ILE A 42 -4.65 -0.68 -12.45
C ILE A 42 -5.00 -1.25 -13.83
N GLU A 43 -4.03 -1.31 -14.74
CA GLU A 43 -4.22 -1.88 -16.08
C GLU A 43 -4.69 -3.33 -16.02
N LYS A 44 -4.07 -4.14 -15.16
CA LYS A 44 -4.45 -5.54 -14.95
C LYS A 44 -5.87 -5.67 -14.44
N LEU A 45 -6.25 -4.92 -13.40
CA LEU A 45 -7.60 -4.97 -12.82
C LEU A 45 -8.64 -4.56 -13.85
N LYS A 46 -8.41 -3.49 -14.62
CA LYS A 46 -9.29 -3.05 -15.73
C LYS A 46 -9.43 -4.07 -16.87
N GLN A 47 -8.54 -5.06 -16.97
CA GLN A 47 -8.69 -6.18 -17.90
C GLN A 47 -9.43 -7.36 -17.28
N GLU A 48 -9.23 -7.60 -15.98
CA GLU A 48 -9.89 -8.67 -15.22
C GLU A 48 -11.36 -8.33 -14.89
N MET A 49 -11.68 -7.04 -14.74
CA MET A 49 -13.04 -6.51 -14.63
C MET A 49 -13.29 -5.49 -15.75
N ARG A 50 -14.53 -5.06 -15.94
CA ARG A 50 -14.81 -3.97 -16.91
C ARG A 50 -14.27 -2.66 -16.35
N GLU A 51 -13.78 -1.78 -17.21
CA GLU A 51 -13.20 -0.49 -16.76
C GLU A 51 -14.18 0.33 -15.89
N GLU A 52 -15.48 0.29 -16.19
CA GLU A 52 -16.49 0.95 -15.36
C GLU A 52 -16.59 0.35 -13.94
N ASP A 53 -16.51 -0.98 -13.81
CA ASP A 53 -16.56 -1.68 -12.52
C ASP A 53 -15.32 -1.34 -11.68
N PHE A 54 -14.16 -1.18 -12.34
CA PHE A 54 -12.93 -0.71 -11.68
C PHE A 54 -13.11 0.66 -11.07
N TYR A 55 -13.71 1.61 -11.80
CA TYR A 55 -13.89 2.97 -11.28
C TYR A 55 -14.91 3.03 -10.13
N VAL A 56 -15.97 2.22 -10.17
CA VAL A 56 -16.92 2.10 -9.05
C VAL A 56 -16.21 1.59 -7.81
N MET A 57 -15.46 0.48 -7.92
CA MET A 57 -14.69 -0.06 -6.81
C MET A 57 -13.65 0.94 -6.27
N ALA A 58 -12.96 1.66 -7.15
CA ALA A 58 -11.97 2.65 -6.75
C ALA A 58 -12.62 3.82 -6.00
N ASP A 59 -13.82 4.25 -6.41
CA ASP A 59 -14.58 5.29 -5.72
C ASP A 59 -15.00 4.84 -4.31
N ASP A 60 -15.56 3.62 -4.18
CA ASP A 60 -15.93 3.03 -2.90
C ASP A 60 -14.72 2.94 -1.95
N ILE A 61 -13.59 2.38 -2.42
CA ILE A 61 -12.36 2.28 -1.63
C ILE A 61 -11.86 3.67 -1.20
N ASN A 62 -11.92 4.66 -2.08
CA ASN A 62 -11.48 6.03 -1.75
C ASN A 62 -12.42 6.68 -0.72
N HIS A 63 -13.73 6.45 -0.85
CA HIS A 63 -14.72 6.93 0.12
C HIS A 63 -14.47 6.35 1.51
N ASP A 64 -14.29 5.03 1.60
CA ASP A 64 -14.03 4.34 2.87
C ASP A 64 -12.72 4.80 3.51
N ARG A 65 -11.66 4.91 2.70
CA ARG A 65 -10.35 5.40 3.17
C ARG A 65 -10.44 6.84 3.68
N TYR A 66 -11.23 7.70 3.03
CA TYR A 66 -11.44 9.07 3.49
C TYR A 66 -12.15 9.10 4.85
N SER A 67 -13.19 8.27 5.02
CA SER A 67 -13.89 8.12 6.30
C SER A 67 -12.93 7.67 7.42
N VAL A 68 -12.16 6.60 7.16
CA VAL A 68 -11.16 6.09 8.10
C VAL A 68 -10.09 7.14 8.42
N SER A 69 -9.54 7.84 7.41
CA SER A 69 -8.51 8.87 7.59
C SER A 69 -9.00 9.96 8.55
N ASN A 70 -10.20 10.49 8.32
CA ASN A 70 -10.77 11.54 9.18
C ASN A 70 -10.96 11.07 10.62
N TYR A 71 -11.44 9.83 10.81
CA TYR A 71 -11.62 9.25 12.13
C TYR A 71 -10.29 9.11 12.87
N VAL A 72 -9.27 8.53 12.22
CA VAL A 72 -7.99 8.25 12.88
C VAL A 72 -7.19 9.52 13.15
N GLU A 73 -7.24 10.50 12.26
CA GLU A 73 -6.63 11.81 12.44
C GLU A 73 -7.26 12.56 13.63
N ALA A 74 -8.59 12.52 13.77
CA ALA A 74 -9.28 13.09 14.93
C ALA A 74 -8.81 12.45 16.26
N ASN A 75 -8.31 11.21 16.20
CA ASN A 75 -7.79 10.44 17.34
C ASN A 75 -6.24 10.46 17.45
N ASN A 76 -5.56 11.34 16.72
CA ASN A 76 -4.09 11.48 16.68
C ASN A 76 -3.37 10.18 16.30
N ILE A 77 -3.94 9.42 15.37
CA ILE A 77 -3.30 8.30 14.71
C ILE A 77 -2.93 8.77 13.30
N GLU A 78 -1.69 8.53 12.90
CA GLU A 78 -1.20 8.95 11.58
C GLU A 78 -1.80 8.06 10.49
N PHE A 79 -2.31 8.65 9.42
CA PHE A 79 -2.77 7.94 8.24
C PHE A 79 -1.74 8.10 7.11
N ILE A 80 -1.07 7.01 6.76
CA ILE A 80 0.02 7.01 5.79
C ILE A 80 -0.48 6.40 4.49
N TYR A 81 -0.52 7.22 3.44
CA TYR A 81 -0.84 6.81 2.09
C TYR A 81 0.44 6.58 1.28
N ILE A 82 0.76 5.32 0.99
CA ILE A 82 1.93 4.95 0.19
C ILE A 82 1.54 4.94 -1.29
N LYS A 83 2.21 5.78 -2.08
CA LYS A 83 2.07 5.81 -3.54
C LYS A 83 2.95 4.74 -4.19
N ASP A 84 2.56 4.32 -5.39
CA ASP A 84 3.32 3.40 -6.24
C ASP A 84 3.64 2.08 -5.52
N SER A 85 2.60 1.45 -4.97
CA SER A 85 2.75 0.30 -4.08
C SER A 85 3.46 -0.90 -4.69
N ASP A 86 3.48 -1.01 -6.02
CA ASP A 86 4.15 -2.07 -6.76
C ASP A 86 5.68 -2.02 -6.64
N ILE A 87 6.26 -0.96 -6.07
CA ILE A 87 7.68 -0.88 -5.77
C ILE A 87 8.05 -1.45 -4.39
N PHE A 88 7.09 -1.66 -3.49
CA PHE A 88 7.33 -2.11 -2.13
C PHE A 88 6.80 -3.53 -1.90
N ASP A 89 7.63 -4.44 -1.39
CA ASP A 89 7.21 -5.79 -1.00
C ASP A 89 7.10 -5.97 0.52
N THR A 90 7.65 -5.03 1.28
CA THR A 90 7.78 -5.19 2.72
C THR A 90 7.56 -3.89 3.48
N LEU A 91 6.80 -3.99 4.57
CA LEU A 91 6.70 -2.96 5.60
C LEU A 91 7.73 -3.23 6.69
N LEU A 92 8.58 -2.24 6.96
CA LEU A 92 9.57 -2.29 8.03
C LEU A 92 9.16 -1.34 9.16
N PHE A 93 8.75 -1.94 10.28
CA PHE A 93 8.47 -1.25 11.53
C PHE A 93 9.66 -1.39 12.49
N ALA A 94 9.65 -0.65 13.61
CA ALA A 94 10.74 -0.67 14.57
C ALA A 94 11.05 -2.07 15.16
N ASN A 95 10.05 -2.94 15.24
CA ASN A 95 10.13 -4.25 15.89
C ASN A 95 9.79 -5.45 14.98
N GLN A 96 9.50 -5.21 13.70
CA GLN A 96 9.04 -6.27 12.79
C GLN A 96 9.22 -5.87 11.33
N LYS A 97 9.42 -6.88 10.48
CA LYS A 97 9.42 -6.80 9.02
C LYS A 97 8.28 -7.67 8.52
N ILE A 98 7.38 -7.12 7.70
CA ILE A 98 6.16 -7.79 7.25
C ILE A 98 6.08 -7.74 5.73
N HIS A 99 5.99 -8.91 5.10
CA HIS A 99 5.71 -9.00 3.67
C HIS A 99 4.30 -8.53 3.36
N ILE A 100 4.15 -7.69 2.33
CA ILE A 100 2.87 -7.14 1.93
C ILE A 100 2.14 -8.20 1.10
N GLU A 101 1.17 -8.85 1.73
CA GLU A 101 0.32 -9.85 1.07
C GLU A 101 -0.81 -9.21 0.25
N SER A 102 -1.20 -7.97 0.55
CA SER A 102 -2.26 -7.24 -0.13
C SER A 102 -2.09 -5.72 0.00
N TYR A 103 -2.43 -5.01 -1.09
CA TYR A 103 -2.43 -3.55 -1.21
C TYR A 103 -3.82 -2.91 -1.02
N PHE A 104 -4.88 -3.72 -0.87
CA PHE A 104 -6.25 -3.21 -0.89
C PHE A 104 -6.74 -2.75 0.49
N GLY A 105 -6.27 -3.38 1.56
CA GLY A 105 -6.72 -3.09 2.93
C GLY A 105 -5.83 -2.13 3.73
N TYR A 106 -5.94 -2.24 5.04
CA TYR A 106 -5.37 -1.38 6.06
C TYR A 106 -4.33 -2.15 6.89
N TRP A 107 -3.11 -1.64 6.94
CA TRP A 107 -2.10 -2.10 7.89
C TRP A 107 -2.09 -1.18 9.11
N ILE A 108 -2.46 -1.73 10.26
CA ILE A 108 -2.52 -0.98 11.52
C ILE A 108 -1.32 -1.33 12.41
N TYR A 109 -0.68 -0.31 12.96
CA TYR A 109 0.50 -0.46 13.80
C TYR A 109 0.53 0.52 14.96
N LYS A 110 0.91 0.01 16.14
CA LYS A 110 1.29 0.80 17.31
C LYS A 110 2.65 0.31 17.79
N LYS A 111 3.57 1.21 18.09
CA LYS A 111 4.90 0.86 18.58
C LYS A 111 4.81 -0.10 19.78
N GLY A 112 5.58 -1.19 19.71
CA GLY A 112 5.56 -2.26 20.70
C GLY A 112 4.41 -3.28 20.55
N LYS A 113 3.51 -3.13 19.57
CA LYS A 113 2.54 -4.15 19.17
C LYS A 113 2.93 -4.78 17.82
N ILE A 114 2.39 -5.96 17.54
CA ILE A 114 2.46 -6.60 16.22
C ILE A 114 1.47 -5.91 15.29
N ALA A 115 1.90 -5.57 14.07
CA ALA A 115 1.02 -4.92 13.09
C ALA A 115 0.02 -5.95 12.57
N LYS A 116 -1.14 -5.47 12.14
CA LYS A 116 -2.22 -6.33 11.64
C LYS A 116 -2.73 -5.79 10.31
N TYR A 117 -3.20 -6.71 9.47
CA TYR A 117 -3.88 -6.40 8.23
C TYR A 117 -5.39 -6.57 8.39
N PHE A 118 -6.13 -5.64 7.81
CA PHE A 118 -7.59 -5.64 7.76
C PHE A 118 -8.02 -5.36 6.31
N PRO A 119 -8.75 -6.26 5.62
CA PRO A 119 -9.24 -5.96 4.26
C PRO A 119 -10.25 -4.81 4.26
N ASP A 120 -11.03 -4.72 5.33
CA ASP A 120 -11.89 -3.60 5.71
C ASP A 120 -11.75 -3.41 7.22
N ILE A 121 -11.94 -2.18 7.72
CA ILE A 121 -11.70 -1.85 9.13
C ILE A 121 -12.80 -0.94 9.70
N SER A 122 -13.38 -1.38 10.81
CA SER A 122 -14.36 -0.61 11.58
C SER A 122 -13.70 0.29 12.64
N GLU A 123 -14.42 1.32 13.09
CA GLU A 123 -14.01 2.15 14.22
C GLU A 123 -13.76 1.33 15.49
N ASP A 124 -14.58 0.31 15.75
CA ASP A 124 -14.44 -0.57 16.92
C ASP A 124 -13.13 -1.37 16.88
N GLU A 125 -12.73 -1.85 15.70
CA GLU A 125 -11.45 -2.53 15.52
C GLU A 125 -10.26 -1.59 15.72
N ILE A 126 -10.37 -0.36 15.20
CA ILE A 126 -9.38 0.71 15.43
C ILE A 126 -9.27 0.99 16.94
N ASN A 127 -10.39 1.21 17.61
CA ASN A 127 -10.45 1.50 19.04
C ASN A 127 -9.85 0.38 19.87
N LYS A 128 -10.21 -0.87 19.57
CA LYS A 128 -9.68 -2.06 20.24
C LYS A 128 -8.18 -2.21 20.02
N TYR A 129 -7.68 -1.99 18.80
CA TYR A 129 -6.25 -2.13 18.52
C TYR A 129 -5.41 -1.03 19.20
N PHE A 130 -5.86 0.23 19.15
CA PHE A 130 -5.12 1.35 19.71
C PHE A 130 -5.36 1.58 21.22
N ASN A 131 -6.35 0.90 21.80
CA ASN A 131 -6.87 1.08 23.16
C ASN A 131 -7.48 2.49 23.34
N ILE A 132 -8.36 2.92 22.45
CA ILE A 132 -9.10 4.19 22.56
C ILE A 132 -10.38 3.94 23.37
N SER A 133 -10.55 4.69 24.46
CA SER A 133 -11.72 4.58 25.34
C SER A 133 -12.67 5.79 25.26
N ASN A 134 -12.24 6.87 24.61
CA ASN A 134 -13.03 8.08 24.40
C ASN A 134 -12.76 8.61 22.99
N PRO A 135 -13.37 8.00 21.96
CA PRO A 135 -13.09 8.34 20.58
C PRO A 135 -13.54 9.76 20.26
N LYS A 136 -12.72 10.45 19.47
CA LYS A 136 -13.06 11.77 18.90
C LYS A 136 -13.58 11.57 17.48
N TYR A 137 -14.63 12.30 17.15
CA TYR A 137 -15.22 12.30 15.83
C TYR A 137 -14.89 13.61 15.10
N PRO A 138 -14.58 13.58 13.80
CA PRO A 138 -14.38 14.79 13.01
C PRO A 138 -15.63 15.67 13.08
N LYS A 139 -15.43 16.99 13.17
CA LYS A 139 -16.54 17.95 13.23
C LYS A 139 -17.00 18.28 11.81
N GLY A 140 -18.14 17.73 11.41
CA GLY A 140 -18.81 18.04 10.15
C GLY A 140 -18.38 17.13 8.99
N GLN A 141 -19.38 16.47 8.40
CA GLN A 141 -19.38 16.03 7.00
C GLN A 141 -20.37 16.92 6.26
#